data_AF-A0A4Y9VTX7-F1
#
_entry.id   AF-A0A4Y9VTX7-F1
#
_cell.length_a   1.000
_cell.length_b   1.000
_cell.length_c   1.000
_cell.angle_alpha   90.00
_cell.angle_beta   90.00
_cell.angle_gamma   90.00
#
_symmetry.space_group_name_H-M   'P 1'
#
loop_
_entity.id
_entity.type
_entity.pdbx_description
1 polymer ?
#
loop_
_entity_poly.entity_id
_entity_poly.type
_entity_poly.pdbx_seq_one_letter_code
_entity_poly.pdbx_strand_id
1 'polypeptide(L)'
;MIFAIETEELILHVFENENAAVGYCEGLDVEAAIWLFWNAEGLPLEPEFTVPNKRGLFTVKNGKYHLVKASENHHSSLLEALENVVSVEGLSPLNTVGAIRQYLTHPSSGTGESALQ
;
A
#
# COMPACT_ATOMS: atom_id res chain seq x y z
N MET A 1 4.00 8.25 -1.24
CA MET A 1 2.91 7.58 -1.97
C MET A 1 2.83 6.14 -1.53
N ILE A 2 1.63 5.63 -1.33
CA ILE A 2 1.35 4.24 -1.00
C ILE A 2 0.28 3.74 -1.96
N PHE A 3 0.48 2.53 -2.46
CA PHE A 3 -0.53 1.79 -3.19
C PHE A 3 -1.08 0.71 -2.27
N ALA A 4 -2.39 0.51 -2.26
CA ALA A 4 -3.01 -0.58 -1.52
C ALA A 4 -4.06 -1.29 -2.35
N ILE A 5 -4.07 -2.62 -2.34
CA ILE A 5 -5.10 -3.42 -2.98
C ILE A 5 -6.01 -3.97 -1.89
N GLU A 6 -7.30 -3.73 -2.03
CA GLU A 6 -8.33 -4.49 -1.34
C GLU A 6 -8.49 -5.84 -2.04
N THR A 7 -8.19 -6.93 -1.35
CA THR A 7 -8.06 -8.26 -1.96
C THR A 7 -9.39 -8.92 -2.29
N GLU A 8 -10.50 -8.46 -1.70
CA GLU A 8 -11.83 -9.01 -1.96
C GLU A 8 -12.44 -8.45 -3.25
N GLU A 9 -12.35 -7.13 -3.46
CA GLU A 9 -12.88 -6.46 -4.66
C GLU A 9 -11.83 -6.23 -5.76
N LEU A 10 -10.56 -6.46 -5.46
CA LEU A 10 -9.42 -6.24 -6.36
C LEU A 10 -9.32 -4.79 -6.84
N ILE A 11 -9.66 -3.85 -5.96
CA ILE A 11 -9.58 -2.41 -6.18
C ILE A 11 -8.23 -1.91 -5.68
N LEU A 12 -7.52 -1.18 -6.55
CA LEU A 12 -6.26 -0.54 -6.21
C LEU A 12 -6.49 0.91 -5.79
N HIS A 13 -6.20 1.22 -4.53
CA HIS A 13 -6.23 2.57 -3.98
C HIS A 13 -4.84 3.22 -4.05
N VAL A 14 -4.81 4.51 -4.39
CA VAL A 14 -3.58 5.32 -4.43
C VAL A 14 -3.65 6.42 -3.38
N PHE A 15 -2.75 6.35 -2.39
CA PHE A 15 -2.64 7.31 -1.30
C PHE A 15 -1.39 8.19 -1.46
N GLU A 16 -1.53 9.46 -1.12
CA GLU A 16 -0.43 10.44 -1.18
C GLU A 16 0.75 10.03 -0.27
N ASN A 17 0.45 9.51 0.92
CA ASN A 17 1.43 9.15 1.94
C ASN A 17 0.90 8.02 2.84
N GLU A 18 1.77 7.49 3.70
CA GLU A 18 1.45 6.43 4.63
C GLU A 18 0.32 6.79 5.61
N ASN A 19 0.31 8.01 6.14
CA ASN A 19 -0.72 8.44 7.09
C ASN A 19 -2.12 8.41 6.46
N ALA A 20 -2.25 8.77 5.18
CA ALA A 20 -3.51 8.64 4.45
C ALA A 20 -3.94 7.17 4.28
N ALA A 21 -3.01 6.28 3.92
CA ALA A 21 -3.30 4.85 3.77
C ALA A 21 -3.70 4.21 5.10
N VAL A 22 -2.91 4.42 6.16
CA VAL A 22 -3.17 3.90 7.52
C VAL A 22 -4.44 4.48 8.12
N GLY A 23 -4.79 5.73 7.78
CA GLY A 23 -6.04 6.34 8.22
C GLY A 23 -7.29 5.80 7.51
N TYR A 24 -7.13 5.24 6.31
CA TYR A 24 -8.22 4.68 5.51
C TYR A 24 -8.40 3.17 5.74
N CYS A 25 -7.31 2.40 5.72
CA CYS A 25 -7.35 0.95 5.88
C CYS A 25 -7.46 0.58 7.36
N GLU A 26 -8.59 0.00 7.76
CA GLU A 26 -8.82 -0.34 9.16
C GLU A 26 -7.86 -1.42 9.66
N GLY A 27 -7.33 -1.25 10.87
CA GLY A 27 -6.35 -2.16 11.46
C GLY A 27 -6.85 -3.61 11.58
N LEU A 28 -8.15 -3.84 11.72
CA LEU A 28 -8.74 -5.19 11.74
C LEU A 28 -8.68 -5.87 10.37
N ASP A 29 -8.97 -5.13 9.31
CA ASP A 29 -8.94 -5.64 7.93
C ASP A 29 -7.50 -5.90 7.50
N VAL A 30 -6.58 -5.02 7.94
CA VAL A 30 -5.13 -5.18 7.77
C VAL A 30 -4.63 -6.42 8.51
N GLU A 31 -5.05 -6.64 9.76
CA GLU A 31 -4.73 -7.87 10.50
C GLU A 31 -5.31 -9.13 9.83
N ALA A 32 -6.45 -9.00 9.15
CA ALA A 32 -7.11 -10.08 8.40
C ALA A 32 -6.54 -10.29 6.98
N ALA A 33 -5.48 -9.56 6.59
CA ALA A 33 -4.87 -9.60 5.27
C ALA A 33 -5.83 -9.25 4.11
N ILE A 34 -6.87 -8.44 4.38
CA ILE A 34 -7.76 -7.89 3.35
C ILE A 34 -7.01 -6.84 2.50
N TRP A 35 -6.01 -6.17 3.09
CA TRP A 35 -5.20 -5.17 2.43
C TRP A 35 -3.77 -5.65 2.14
N LEU A 36 -3.31 -5.44 0.91
CA LEU A 36 -1.90 -5.54 0.51
C LEU A 36 -1.36 -4.14 0.20
N PHE A 37 -0.08 -3.88 0.51
CA PHE A 37 0.51 -2.55 0.42
C PHE A 37 1.82 -2.54 -0.37
N TRP A 38 2.06 -1.46 -1.12
CA TRP A 38 3.31 -1.19 -1.82
C TRP A 38 3.74 0.27 -1.67
N ASN A 39 5.05 0.49 -1.73
CA ASN A 39 5.63 1.82 -1.74
C ASN A 39 5.56 2.48 -3.13
N ALA A 40 6.10 3.70 -3.24
CA ALA A 40 6.11 4.45 -4.50
C ALA A 40 6.85 3.75 -5.65
N GLU A 41 7.83 2.89 -5.34
CA GLU A 41 8.57 2.11 -6.33
C GLU A 41 7.87 0.79 -6.70
N GLY A 42 6.69 0.51 -6.12
CA GLY A 42 5.96 -0.75 -6.34
C GLY A 42 6.55 -1.94 -5.58
N LEU A 43 7.39 -1.69 -4.56
CA LEU A 43 7.94 -2.72 -3.69
C LEU A 43 6.98 -3.03 -2.54
N PRO A 44 6.84 -4.31 -2.16
CA PRO A 44 5.89 -4.75 -1.14
C PRO A 44 6.22 -4.17 0.24
N LEU A 45 5.17 -3.82 0.97
CA LEU A 45 5.20 -3.34 2.35
C LEU A 45 4.35 -4.25 3.23
N GLU A 46 4.74 -4.39 4.50
CA GLU A 46 3.97 -5.12 5.51
C GLU A 46 3.59 -4.21 6.69
N PRO A 47 2.43 -4.42 7.32
CA PRO A 47 2.01 -3.66 8.48
C PRO A 47 2.75 -4.13 9.75
N GLU A 48 3.45 -3.22 10.43
CA GLU A 48 4.00 -3.47 11.76
C GLU A 48 3.12 -2.81 12.84
N PHE A 49 2.41 -3.63 13.61
CA PHE A 49 1.52 -3.15 14.68
C PHE A 49 2.31 -2.67 15.91
N THR A 50 2.23 -1.37 16.17
CA THR A 50 2.79 -0.74 17.38
C THR A 50 1.82 -0.80 18.56
N VAL A 51 0.52 -0.83 18.27
CA VAL A 51 -0.54 -1.09 19.24
C VAL A 51 -1.43 -2.18 18.66
N PRO A 52 -1.55 -3.36 19.29
CA PRO A 52 -2.37 -4.44 18.76
C PRO A 52 -3.86 -4.07 18.76
N ASN A 53 -4.61 -4.67 17.84
CA ASN A 53 -6.07 -4.64 17.86
C ASN A 53 -6.58 -5.26 19.17
N LYS A 54 -7.64 -4.68 19.74
CA LYS A 54 -8.29 -5.24 20.94
C LYS A 54 -9.67 -5.75 20.60
N ARG A 55 -9.90 -7.03 20.88
CA ARG A 55 -11.21 -7.69 20.76
C ARG A 55 -11.71 -8.02 22.16
N GLY A 56 -12.72 -7.30 22.63
CA GLY A 56 -13.39 -7.55 23.91
C GLY A 56 -14.82 -8.03 23.73
N LEU A 57 -15.47 -8.48 24.81
CA LEU A 57 -16.85 -9.00 24.78
C LEU A 57 -17.90 -8.01 24.24
N PHE A 58 -17.64 -6.71 24.29
CA PHE A 58 -18.58 -5.66 23.87
C PHE A 58 -17.95 -4.54 23.03
N THR A 59 -16.64 -4.54 22.83
CA THR A 59 -15.95 -3.48 22.09
C THR A 59 -14.83 -4.07 21.25
N VAL A 60 -14.73 -3.59 20.01
CA VAL A 60 -13.56 -3.81 19.16
C VAL A 60 -12.88 -2.45 18.99
N LYS A 61 -11.57 -2.41 19.19
CA LYS A 61 -10.77 -1.21 18.99
C LYS A 61 -9.63 -1.50 18.04
N ASN A 62 -9.60 -0.75 16.93
CA ASN A 62 -8.49 -0.72 16.01
C ASN A 62 -7.20 -0.33 16.75
N GLY A 63 -6.16 -1.09 16.46
CA GLY A 63 -4.79 -0.85 16.89
C GLY A 63 -4.17 0.30 16.11
N LYS A 64 -2.84 0.39 16.17
CA LYS A 64 -2.04 1.30 15.36
C LYS A 64 -0.93 0.50 14.72
N TYR A 65 -0.67 0.78 13.45
CA TYR A 65 0.41 0.19 12.70
C TYR A 65 1.09 1.25 11.83
N HIS A 66 2.27 0.92 11.34
CA HIS A 66 2.96 1.66 10.28
C HIS A 66 3.40 0.66 9.21
N LEU A 67 3.78 1.16 8.03
CA LEU A 67 4.19 0.29 6.94
C LEU A 67 5.71 0.18 6.90
N VAL A 68 6.22 -1.05 6.87
CA VAL A 68 7.65 -1.33 6.76
C VAL A 68 7.93 -2.12 5.49
N LYS A 69 9.18 -2.13 5.04
CA LYS A 69 9.59 -2.94 3.91
C LYS A 69 9.30 -4.42 4.22
N ALA A 70 8.55 -5.08 3.34
CA ALA A 70 8.25 -6.47 3.52
C ALA A 70 9.49 -7.37 3.31
N SER A 71 9.49 -8.53 3.97
CA SER A 71 10.44 -9.60 3.66
C SER A 71 10.33 -10.09 2.20
N GLU A 72 11.42 -10.65 1.67
CA GLU A 72 11.56 -10.99 0.23
C GLU A 72 10.48 -11.95 -0.32
N ASN A 73 9.74 -12.65 0.54
CA ASN A 73 8.73 -13.64 0.15
C ASN A 73 7.30 -13.29 0.58
N HIS A 74 7.03 -12.03 0.96
CA HIS A 74 5.70 -11.68 1.51
C HIS A 74 4.60 -11.69 0.44
N HIS A 75 4.78 -10.93 -0.65
CA HIS A 75 3.87 -10.90 -1.79
C HIS A 75 4.58 -10.30 -3.02
N SER A 76 3.97 -10.43 -4.19
CA SER A 76 4.51 -9.98 -5.48
C SER A 76 4.70 -8.47 -5.55
N SER A 77 5.49 -8.01 -6.54
CA SER A 77 5.59 -6.58 -6.84
C SER A 77 4.25 -6.00 -7.27
N LEU A 78 4.06 -4.68 -7.14
CA LEU A 78 2.83 -4.04 -7.60
C LEU A 78 2.62 -4.27 -9.10
N LEU A 79 3.71 -4.23 -9.89
CA LEU A 79 3.65 -4.43 -11.33
C LEU A 79 3.03 -5.78 -11.72
N GLU A 80 3.37 -6.84 -10.98
CA GLU A 80 2.78 -8.18 -11.14
C GLU A 80 1.34 -8.21 -10.61
N ALA A 81 1.07 -7.58 -9.46
CA ALA A 81 -0.27 -7.54 -8.88
C ALA A 81 -1.31 -6.81 -9.77
N LEU A 82 -0.87 -5.84 -10.58
CA LEU A 82 -1.73 -5.10 -11.52
C LEU A 82 -2.47 -6.00 -12.53
N GLU A 83 -2.01 -7.24 -12.75
CA GLU A 83 -2.72 -8.18 -13.64
C GLU A 83 -4.09 -8.59 -13.11
N ASN A 84 -4.29 -8.54 -11.79
CA ASN A 84 -5.52 -8.95 -11.14
C ASN A 84 -6.41 -7.76 -10.74
N VAL A 85 -5.92 -6.51 -10.88
CA VAL A 85 -6.66 -5.31 -10.49
C VAL A 85 -7.83 -5.06 -11.44
N VAL A 86 -9.04 -4.94 -10.87
CA VAL A 86 -10.28 -4.70 -11.63
C VAL A 86 -10.55 -3.21 -11.82
N SER A 87 -10.23 -2.38 -10.83
CA SER A 87 -10.42 -0.93 -10.89
C SER A 87 -9.37 -0.19 -10.06
N VAL A 88 -9.28 1.13 -10.27
CA VAL A 88 -8.34 2.00 -9.56
C VAL A 88 -9.10 3.17 -8.95
N GLU A 89 -8.89 3.37 -7.65
CA GLU A 89 -9.30 4.55 -6.92
C GLU A 89 -8.09 5.43 -6.62
N GLY A 90 -7.92 6.46 -7.46
CA GLY A 90 -6.83 7.40 -7.33
C GLY A 90 -7.14 8.71 -8.04
N LEU A 91 -6.24 9.68 -7.89
CA LEU A 91 -6.33 10.96 -8.60
C LEU A 91 -5.50 10.92 -9.89
N SER A 92 -5.92 11.69 -10.88
CA SER A 92 -5.13 11.89 -12.10
C SER A 92 -3.72 12.41 -11.75
N PRO A 93 -2.64 11.85 -12.34
CA PRO A 93 -2.64 10.90 -13.44
C PRO A 93 -2.75 9.41 -13.04
N LEU A 94 -2.70 9.07 -11.76
CA LEU A 94 -2.64 7.70 -11.23
C LEU A 94 -4.03 7.14 -10.89
N ASN A 95 -4.98 7.27 -11.80
CA ASN A 95 -6.35 6.80 -11.62
C ASN A 95 -6.74 5.67 -12.58
N THR A 96 -5.76 5.03 -13.23
CA THR A 96 -5.97 3.86 -14.11
C THR A 96 -4.81 2.88 -13.99
N VAL A 97 -5.07 1.59 -14.24
CA VAL A 97 -4.03 0.54 -14.26
C VAL A 97 -2.91 0.87 -15.25
N GLY A 98 -3.27 1.38 -16.43
CA GLY A 98 -2.31 1.75 -17.48
C GLY A 98 -1.36 2.86 -17.03
N ALA A 99 -1.89 3.91 -16.40
CA ALA A 99 -1.06 5.01 -15.90
C ALA A 99 -0.14 4.58 -14.75
N ILE A 100 -0.63 3.73 -13.84
CA ILE A 100 0.20 3.18 -12.75
C ILE A 100 1.29 2.28 -13.31
N ARG A 101 0.98 1.41 -14.28
CA ARG A 101 1.99 0.59 -14.96
C ARG A 101 3.06 1.45 -15.65
N GLN A 102 2.65 2.53 -16.32
CA GLN A 102 3.59 3.47 -16.94
C GLN A 102 4.48 4.15 -15.90
N TYR A 103 3.90 4.60 -14.79
CA TYR A 103 4.61 5.20 -13.66
C TYR A 103 5.67 4.25 -13.08
N LEU A 104 5.32 2.98 -12.84
CA LEU A 104 6.23 1.99 -12.26
C LEU A 104 7.36 1.55 -13.21
N THR A 105 7.11 1.56 -14.52
CA THR A 105 8.10 1.16 -15.54
C THR A 105 9.01 2.31 -15.99
N HIS A 106 8.62 3.54 -15.68
CA HIS A 106 9.43 4.74 -15.88
C HIS A 106 9.61 5.44 -14.55
N PRO A 107 10.43 4.88 -13.63
CA PRO A 107 10.79 5.61 -12.44
C PRO A 107 11.40 6.94 -12.89
N SER A 108 10.70 8.04 -12.63
CA SER A 108 11.24 9.38 -12.79
C SER A 108 12.55 9.41 -12.02
N SER A 109 13.66 9.48 -12.75
CA SER A 109 14.99 9.58 -12.16
C SER A 109 15.03 10.88 -11.35
N GLY A 110 14.88 10.77 -10.04
CA GLY A 110 14.82 11.88 -9.09
C GLY A 110 14.38 11.33 -7.73
N THR A 111 15.29 10.92 -6.85
CA THR A 111 16.27 11.81 -6.23
C THR A 111 17.55 11.03 -5.94
N GLY A 112 18.57 11.23 -6.76
CA GLY A 112 19.90 10.68 -6.59
C GLY A 112 20.93 11.63 -7.19
N GLU A 113 21.13 12.78 -6.56
CA GLU A 113 22.26 13.73 -6.69
C GLU A 113 22.09 14.76 -5.54
N SER A 114 23.08 15.16 -4.74
CA SER A 114 24.54 15.25 -4.85
C SER A 114 25.15 14.98 -3.46
N ALA A 115 26.19 14.15 -3.32
CA ALA A 115 27.61 14.51 -3.48
C ALA A 115 28.13 15.56 -2.48
N LEU A 116 29.08 15.08 -1.65
CA LEU A 116 30.23 15.80 -1.06
C LEU A 116 29.96 17.13 -0.33
N GLN A 117 30.14 17.09 0.99
CA GLN A 117 31.09 17.96 1.70
C GLN A 117 31.63 17.25 2.95
#